data_AF-A0A4S8KP36-F1
#
_entry.id   AF-A0A4S8KP36-F1
#
_cell.length_a   1.000
_cell.length_b   1.000
_cell.length_c   1.000
_cell.angle_alpha   90.00
_cell.angle_beta   90.00
_cell.angle_gamma   90.00
#
_symmetry.space_group_name_H-M   'P 1'
#
loop_
_entity.id
_entity.type
_entity.pdbx_description
1 polymer ?
#
loop_
_entity_poly.entity_id
_entity_poly.type
_entity_poly.pdbx_seq_one_letter_code
_entity_poly.pdbx_strand_id
1 'polypeptide(L)'
;IVNDRIYRHKVLRVNHTTYDMWRSQDSINPRTHPDIMVPSRDEGNHPYSYARIIGIFHATVKFTGLHGQQNSTQTHEIFFLWV
;
A
#
# COMPACT_ATOMS: atom_id res chain seq x y z
N ILE A 1 1.27 -8.38 -15.33
CA ILE A 1 1.23 -8.98 -13.97
C ILE A 1 1.79 -10.40 -14.08
N VAL A 2 2.50 -10.91 -13.07
CA VAL A 2 3.04 -12.27 -13.12
C VAL A 2 1.90 -13.26 -12.88
N ASN A 3 1.77 -14.26 -13.76
CA ASN A 3 0.75 -15.32 -13.68
C ASN A 3 -0.71 -14.83 -13.67
N ASP A 4 -0.99 -13.59 -14.07
CA ASP A 4 -2.33 -12.97 -14.06
C ASP A 4 -3.08 -13.15 -12.73
N ARG A 5 -2.34 -13.08 -11.61
CA ARG A 5 -2.88 -13.28 -10.27
C ARG A 5 -2.75 -12.03 -9.41
N ILE A 6 -3.84 -11.74 -8.69
CA ILE A 6 -3.90 -10.76 -7.62
C ILE A 6 -4.40 -11.50 -6.38
N TYR A 7 -3.75 -11.27 -5.24
CA TYR A 7 -4.08 -11.92 -3.99
C TYR A 7 -4.73 -10.93 -3.04
N ARG A 8 -5.83 -11.35 -2.39
CA ARG A 8 -6.55 -10.54 -1.41
C ARG A 8 -6.13 -10.89 0.01
N HIS A 9 -5.88 -9.87 0.82
CA HIS A 9 -5.51 -9.99 2.23
C HIS A 9 -6.62 -9.52 3.16
N LYS A 10 -6.63 -10.07 4.38
CA LYS A 10 -7.62 -9.72 5.41
C LYS A 10 -7.17 -8.55 6.29
N VAL A 11 -5.88 -8.47 6.59
CA VAL A 11 -5.31 -7.47 7.50
C VAL A 11 -3.96 -7.01 6.95
N LEU A 12 -3.71 -5.70 6.96
CA LEU A 12 -2.41 -5.11 6.67
C LEU A 12 -1.78 -4.63 7.98
N ARG A 13 -0.47 -4.83 8.13
CA ARG A 13 0.30 -4.35 9.28
C ARG A 13 1.36 -3.39 8.80
N VAL A 14 1.35 -2.17 9.35
CA VAL A 14 2.31 -1.12 9.02
C VAL A 14 3.13 -0.84 10.26
N ASN A 15 4.45 -1.02 10.18
CA ASN A 15 5.34 -0.68 11.27
C ASN A 15 5.65 0.82 11.21
N HIS A 16 5.63 1.48 12.36
CA HIS A 16 6.03 2.87 12.50
C HIS A 16 6.92 3.04 13.73
N THR A 17 7.73 4.08 13.73
CA THR A 17 8.54 4.46 14.89
C THR A 17 7.81 5.56 15.62
N THR A 18 7.58 5.38 16.92
CA THR A 18 7.01 6.43 17.76
C THR A 18 8.08 7.47 18.11
N TYR A 19 7.65 8.61 18.64
CA TYR A 19 8.54 9.70 19.04
C TYR A 19 9.70 9.23 19.94
N ASP A 20 9.43 8.30 20.86
CA ASP A 20 10.40 7.74 21.81
C ASP A 20 11.36 6.71 21.18
N MET A 21 11.46 6.68 19.84
CA MET A 21 12.22 5.73 19.04
C MET A 21 11.81 4.26 19.27
N TRP A 22 10.61 4.02 19.78
CA TRP A 22 10.08 2.66 19.92
C TRP A 22 9.43 2.19 18.62
N ARG A 23 9.53 0.88 18.38
CA ARG A 23 8.87 0.24 17.24
C ARG A 23 7.44 -0.09 17.65
N SER A 24 6.49 0.47 16.91
CA SER A 24 5.07 0.18 17.05
C SER A 24 4.51 -0.31 15.71
N GLN A 25 3.27 -0.79 15.72
CA GLN A 25 2.62 -1.36 14.55
C GLN A 25 1.13 -1.02 14.53
N ASP A 26 0.68 -0.50 13.39
CA ASP A 26 -0.74 -0.32 13.12
C ASP A 26 -1.29 -1.53 12.37
N SER A 27 -2.47 -1.99 12.79
CA SER A 27 -3.21 -3.04 12.10
C SER A 27 -4.43 -2.46 11.41
N ILE A 28 -4.47 -2.59 10.09
CA ILE A 28 -5.57 -2.11 9.26
C ILE A 28 -6.43 -3.32 8.89
N ASN A 29 -7.70 -3.28 9.32
CA ASN A 29 -8.67 -4.35 9.07
C ASN A 29 -9.93 -3.75 8.43
N PRO A 30 -10.18 -4.04 7.13
CA PRO A 30 -11.35 -3.54 6.42
C PRO A 30 -12.70 -3.91 7.08
N ARG A 31 -12.73 -4.90 7.97
CA ARG A 31 -13.96 -5.32 8.67
C ARG A 31 -14.25 -4.50 9.93
N THR A 32 -13.23 -4.04 10.65
CA THR A 32 -13.41 -3.45 12.00
C THR A 32 -12.93 -2.02 12.09
N HIS A 33 -11.85 -1.66 11.40
CA HIS A 33 -11.28 -0.31 11.36
C HIS A 33 -10.82 -0.01 9.91
N PRO A 34 -11.77 0.25 8.99
CA PRO A 34 -11.45 0.42 7.57
C PRO A 34 -11.05 1.86 7.21
N ASP A 35 -11.35 2.82 8.08
CA ASP A 35 -11.15 4.24 7.79
C ASP A 35 -9.67 4.63 8.00
N ILE A 36 -9.09 5.30 7.01
CA ILE A 36 -7.70 5.76 7.01
C ILE A 36 -7.61 7.26 6.72
N MET A 37 -6.52 7.86 7.18
CA MET A 37 -6.13 9.24 6.85
C MET A 37 -4.87 9.22 6.00
N VAL A 38 -4.86 9.99 4.93
CA VAL A 38 -3.72 10.15 4.02
C VAL A 38 -3.41 11.64 3.92
N PRO A 39 -2.13 12.06 3.83
CA PRO A 39 -1.80 13.45 3.57
C PRO A 39 -2.58 13.98 2.35
N SER A 40 -3.27 15.10 2.52
CA SER A 40 -3.97 15.75 1.42
C SER A 40 -2.95 16.24 0.40
N ARG A 41 -3.27 16.09 -0.88
CA ARG A 41 -2.45 16.63 -1.97
C ARG A 41 -2.80 18.08 -2.29
N ASP A 42 -3.99 18.52 -1.90
CA ASP A 42 -4.48 19.87 -2.09
C ASP A 42 -4.10 20.73 -0.88
N GLU A 43 -3.60 21.95 -1.12
CA GLU A 43 -3.35 22.99 -0.11
C GLU A 43 -4.66 23.61 0.43
N GLY A 44 -5.72 22.81 0.53
CA GLY A 44 -7.01 23.21 1.07
C GLY A 44 -7.00 23.33 2.59
N ASN A 45 -8.18 23.55 3.16
CA ASN A 45 -8.37 23.84 4.58
C ASN A 45 -8.02 22.68 5.54
N HIS A 46 -7.80 21.45 5.02
CA HIS A 46 -7.49 20.28 5.84
C HIS A 46 -6.23 19.56 5.36
N PRO A 47 -5.29 19.26 6.26
CA PRO A 47 -4.01 18.62 5.91
C PRO A 47 -4.14 17.13 5.54
N TYR A 48 -5.32 16.52 5.73
CA TYR A 48 -5.55 15.10 5.49
C TYR A 48 -6.81 14.85 4.66
N SER A 49 -6.71 13.85 3.78
CA SER A 49 -7.82 13.19 3.12
C SER A 49 -8.22 11.94 3.87
N TYR A 50 -9.51 11.63 3.84
CA TYR A 50 -10.09 10.47 4.53
C TYR A 50 -10.59 9.48 3.49
N ALA A 51 -10.34 8.20 3.71
CA ALA A 51 -10.78 7.15 2.80
C ALA A 51 -11.13 5.87 3.57
N ARG A 52 -12.03 5.06 3.03
CA ARG A 52 -12.47 3.80 3.65
C ARG A 52 -12.02 2.59 2.83
N ILE A 53 -11.19 1.74 3.40
CA ILE A 53 -10.65 0.57 2.69
C ILE A 53 -11.75 -0.47 2.47
N ILE A 54 -11.94 -0.83 1.19
CA ILE A 54 -12.83 -1.89 0.72
C ILE A 54 -12.08 -3.22 0.63
N GLY A 55 -10.80 -3.17 0.24
CA GLY A 55 -9.98 -4.37 0.10
C GLY A 55 -8.49 -4.11 0.12
N ILE A 56 -7.73 -5.12 0.56
CA ILE A 56 -6.27 -5.10 0.60
C ILE A 56 -5.79 -6.14 -0.40
N PHE A 57 -4.88 -5.75 -1.30
CA PHE A 57 -4.39 -6.63 -2.35
C PHE A 57 -2.87 -6.53 -2.49
N HIS A 58 -2.28 -7.60 -3.02
CA HIS A 58 -0.95 -7.53 -3.59
C HIS A 58 -0.89 -8.29 -4.91
N ALA A 59 0.02 -7.85 -5.77
CA ALA A 59 0.31 -8.51 -7.03
C ALA A 59 1.81 -8.52 -7.27
N THR A 60 2.28 -9.61 -7.84
CA THR A 60 3.65 -9.74 -8.31
C THR A 60 3.70 -9.16 -9.72
N VAL A 61 4.51 -8.12 -9.95
CA VAL A 61 4.66 -7.47 -11.25
C VAL A 61 6.10 -7.52 -11.73
N LYS A 62 6.29 -7.61 -13.05
CA LYS A 62 7.61 -7.47 -13.67
C LYS A 62 7.73 -6.05 -14.19
N PHE A 63 8.78 -5.35 -13.78
CA PHE A 63 9.07 -4.04 -14.33
C PHE A 63 9.74 -4.21 -15.69
N THR A 64 9.04 -3.84 -16.76
CA THR A 64 9.62 -3.70 -18.08
C THR A 64 10.06 -2.26 -18.23
N GLY A 65 11.34 -1.98 -17.97
CA GLY A 65 11.90 -0.64 -18.16
C GLY A 65 11.71 -0.12 -19.58
N LEU A 66 11.68 1.20 -19.75
CA LEU A 66 11.69 1.83 -21.08
C LEU A 66 13.03 1.55 -21.77
N HIS A 67 12.96 0.94 -22.95
CA HIS A 67 14.01 0.80 -23.97
C HIS A 67 15.44 0.51 -23.47
N GLY A 68 15.82 -0.76 -23.49
CA GLY A 68 17.22 -1.14 -23.74
C GLY A 68 18.10 -1.53 -22.55
N GLN A 69 17.64 -1.44 -21.30
CA GLN A 69 18.35 -2.12 -20.20
C GLN A 69 17.92 -3.59 -20.13
N GLN A 70 18.44 -4.35 -21.08
CA GLN A 70 18.49 -5.81 -21.00
C GLN A 70 19.37 -6.18 -19.80
N ASN A 71 18.79 -6.88 -18.81
CA ASN A 71 19.43 -7.96 -18.02
C ASN A 71 19.00 -8.08 -16.54
N SER A 72 17.98 -7.36 -16.07
CA SER A 72 17.25 -7.85 -14.89
C SER A 72 15.75 -7.63 -15.05
N THR A 73 15.02 -8.71 -15.35
CA THR A 73 13.57 -8.72 -15.19
C THR A 73 13.28 -8.76 -13.69
N GLN A 74 13.44 -7.62 -13.03
CA GLN A 74 13.20 -7.53 -11.60
C GLN A 74 11.69 -7.66 -11.36
N THR A 75 11.35 -8.67 -10.58
CA THR A 75 9.99 -8.90 -10.14
C THR A 75 9.81 -8.17 -8.82
N HIS A 76 8.75 -7.39 -8.74
CA HIS A 76 8.39 -6.61 -7.55
C HIS A 76 7.04 -7.09 -7.01
N GLU A 77 6.94 -7.19 -5.70
CA GLU A 77 5.65 -7.30 -5.03
C GLU A 77 5.13 -5.90 -4.77
N ILE A 78 3.95 -5.60 -5.32
CA ILE A 78 3.28 -4.33 -5.08
C ILE A 78 2.06 -4.60 -4.20
N PHE A 79 2.00 -3.88 -3.08
CA PHE A 79 0.84 -3.83 -2.19
C PHE A 79 0.02 -2.60 -2.52
N PHE A 80 -1.30 -2.76 -2.63
CA PHE A 80 -2.21 -1.66 -2.88
C PHE A 80 -3.52 -1.85 -2.13
N LEU A 81 -4.10 -0.71 -1.74
CA LEU A 81 -5.38 -0.62 -1.05
C LEU A 81 -6.43 -0.18 -2.05
N TRP A 82 -7.59 -0.83 -2.02
CA TRP A 82 -8.78 -0.34 -2.68
C TRP A 82 -9.61 0.43 -1.68
N VAL A 83 -9.88 1.69 -1.99
CA VAL A 83 -10.51 2.70 -1.15
C VAL A 83 -11.63 3.38 -1.92
#